data_AF-A0A9E0CV27-F1
#
_entry.id   AF-A0A9E0CV27-F1
#
_cell.length_a   1.000
_cell.length_b   1.000
_cell.length_c   1.000
_cell.angle_alpha   90.00
_cell.angle_beta   90.00
_cell.angle_gamma   90.00
#
_symmetry.space_group_name_H-M   'P 1'
#
loop_
_entity.id
_entity.type
_entity.pdbx_description
1 polymer ?
#
loop_
_entity_poly.entity_id
_entity_poly.type
_entity_poly.pdbx_seq_one_letter_code
_entity_poly.pdbx_strand_id
1 'polypeptide(L)'
;MTAIITRATVVGGHDGRAEIEVELTYDNGGTATISLDEEACTASLDQAGVSSLDELVGRSWSIVLPALARQRPGLQRPGLQRPELQRPELQRQGSGETHARSRHP
;
A
#
# COMPACT_ATOMS: atom_id res chain seq x y z
N MET A 1 -4.22 6.57 14.19
CA MET A 1 -5.14 5.45 13.90
C MET A 1 -4.56 4.20 14.54
N THR A 2 -5.24 3.68 15.55
CA THR A 2 -4.87 2.44 16.24
C THR A 2 -5.63 1.29 15.58
N ALA A 3 -4.90 0.33 15.02
CA ALA A 3 -5.45 -0.92 14.53
C ALA A 3 -5.02 -2.03 15.50
N ILE A 4 -5.95 -2.89 15.88
CA ILE A 4 -5.72 -4.03 16.77
C ILE A 4 -5.80 -5.30 15.94
N ILE A 5 -4.86 -6.21 16.16
CA ILE A 5 -4.85 -7.52 15.51
C ILE A 5 -5.95 -8.36 16.19
N THR A 6 -6.99 -8.72 15.45
CA THR A 6 -8.09 -9.57 15.94
C THR A 6 -7.86 -11.04 15.62
N ARG A 7 -7.06 -11.33 14.59
CA ARG A 7 -6.76 -12.70 14.17
C ARG A 7 -5.39 -12.77 13.49
N ALA A 8 -4.68 -13.86 13.71
CA ALA A 8 -3.44 -14.18 13.01
C ALA A 8 -3.42 -15.68 12.66
N THR A 9 -3.26 -16.03 11.39
CA THR A 9 -3.27 -17.41 10.91
C THR A 9 -2.21 -17.65 9.85
N VAL A 10 -1.52 -18.80 9.92
CA VAL A 10 -0.64 -19.25 8.84
C VAL A 10 -1.49 -19.83 7.71
N VAL A 11 -1.24 -19.39 6.49
CA VAL A 11 -1.89 -19.82 5.26
C VAL A 11 -0.85 -20.27 4.23
N GLY A 12 -1.28 -21.09 3.27
CA GLY A 12 -0.45 -21.44 2.12
C GLY A 12 -0.40 -20.26 1.17
N GLY A 13 0.78 -19.66 1.01
CA GLY A 13 1.02 -18.53 0.13
C GLY A 13 1.00 -18.91 -1.34
N HIS A 14 0.85 -17.91 -2.20
CA HIS A 14 0.61 -18.10 -3.63
C HIS A 14 1.81 -18.75 -4.36
N ASP A 15 3.02 -18.64 -3.81
CA ASP A 15 4.26 -19.24 -4.32
C ASP A 15 4.57 -20.63 -3.70
N GLY A 16 3.69 -21.16 -2.85
CA GLY A 16 3.93 -22.40 -2.10
C GLY A 16 4.77 -22.22 -0.83
N ARG A 17 5.03 -20.98 -0.42
CA ARG A 17 5.66 -20.61 0.86
C ARG A 17 4.62 -20.35 1.93
N ALA A 18 4.99 -20.46 3.20
CA ALA A 18 4.10 -20.09 4.29
C ALA A 18 3.90 -18.57 4.31
N GLU A 19 2.64 -18.14 4.29
CA GLU A 19 2.25 -16.76 4.48
C GLU A 19 1.43 -16.66 5.78
N ILE A 20 1.38 -15.47 6.35
CA ILE A 20 0.67 -15.20 7.59
C ILE A 20 -0.34 -14.12 7.32
N GLU A 21 -1.61 -14.49 7.44
CA GLU A 21 -2.74 -13.60 7.28
C GLU A 21 -3.12 -13.04 8.66
N VAL A 22 -3.14 -11.71 8.76
CA VAL A 22 -3.55 -10.99 9.96
C VAL A 22 -4.78 -10.14 9.67
N GLU A 23 -5.78 -10.28 10.52
CA GLU A 23 -6.98 -9.46 10.52
C GLU A 23 -6.83 -8.32 11.52
N LEU A 24 -7.17 -7.12 11.08
CA LEU A 24 -7.05 -5.88 11.81
C LEU A 24 -8.43 -5.28 11.98
N THR A 25 -8.74 -4.84 13.19
CA THR A 25 -9.90 -4.00 13.46
C THR A 25 -9.44 -2.60 13.86
N TYR A 26 -9.97 -1.60 13.19
CA TYR A 26 -9.76 -0.19 13.47
C TYR A 26 -10.84 0.33 14.43
N ASP A 27 -10.51 1.39 15.16
CA ASP A 27 -11.43 2.06 16.08
C ASP A 27 -12.74 2.54 15.42
N ASN A 28 -12.70 2.87 14.12
CA ASN A 28 -13.88 3.24 13.34
C ASN A 28 -14.76 2.04 12.94
N GLY A 29 -14.47 0.83 13.43
CA GLY A 29 -15.15 -0.41 13.07
C GLY A 29 -14.76 -0.98 11.71
N GLY A 30 -13.82 -0.35 11.01
CA GLY A 30 -13.26 -0.91 9.78
C GLY A 30 -12.46 -2.16 10.08
N THR A 31 -12.52 -3.14 9.18
CA THR A 31 -11.67 -4.32 9.23
C THR A 31 -10.75 -4.37 8.01
N ALA A 32 -9.54 -4.89 8.17
CA ALA A 32 -8.62 -5.12 7.07
C ALA A 32 -7.87 -6.44 7.26
N THR A 33 -7.65 -7.13 6.16
CA THR A 33 -6.87 -8.37 6.13
C THR A 33 -5.57 -8.09 5.39
N ILE A 34 -4.43 -8.43 6.01
CA ILE A 34 -3.10 -8.24 5.43
C ILE A 34 -2.36 -9.57 5.46
N SER A 35 -1.81 -9.98 4.32
CA SER A 35 -0.90 -11.11 4.21
C SER A 35 0.55 -10.67 4.35
N LEU A 36 1.32 -11.42 5.14
CA LEU A 36 2.72 -11.23 5.44
C LEU A 36 3.50 -12.48 5.00
N ASP A 37 4.62 -12.30 4.32
CA ASP A 37 5.56 -13.40 4.08
C ASP A 37 6.19 -13.90 5.39
N GLU A 38 6.66 -15.15 5.38
CA GLU A 38 7.38 -15.81 6.48
C GLU A 38 8.49 -14.94 7.07
N GLU A 39 9.33 -14.34 6.22
CA GLU A 39 10.44 -13.48 6.64
C GLU A 39 9.96 -12.22 7.38
N ALA A 40 8.90 -11.60 6.88
CA ALA A 40 8.32 -10.40 7.49
C ALA A 40 7.68 -10.73 8.84
N CYS A 41 7.01 -11.88 8.93
CA CYS A 41 6.40 -12.32 10.17
C CYS A 41 7.47 -12.68 11.22
N THR A 42 8.49 -13.45 10.83
CA THR A 42 9.59 -13.82 11.72
C THR A 42 10.32 -12.60 12.27
N ALA A 43 10.62 -11.62 11.41
CA ALA A 43 11.24 -10.37 11.84
C ALA A 43 10.34 -9.54 12.78
N SER A 44 9.02 -9.56 12.57
CA SER A 44 8.05 -8.88 13.45
C SER A 44 7.96 -9.53 14.82
N LEU A 45 7.91 -10.87 14.83
CA LEU A 45 7.85 -11.70 16.02
C LEU A 45 9.12 -11.52 16.87
N ASP A 46 10.30 -11.64 16.25
CA ASP A 46 11.60 -11.41 16.89
C ASP A 46 11.70 -10.00 17.50
N GLN A 47 11.32 -8.97 16.73
CA GLN A 47 11.37 -7.59 17.20
C GLN A 47 10.39 -7.31 18.36
N ALA A 48 9.21 -7.92 18.32
CA ALA A 48 8.21 -7.79 19.37
C ALA A 48 8.52 -8.66 20.60
N GLY A 49 9.55 -9.53 20.53
CA GLY A 49 9.84 -10.53 21.54
C GLY A 49 8.72 -11.57 21.68
N VAL A 50 7.96 -11.78 20.61
CA VAL A 50 6.79 -12.65 20.55
C VAL A 50 7.18 -13.96 19.90
N SER A 51 6.88 -15.07 20.56
CA SER A 51 7.23 -16.42 20.10
C SER A 51 6.10 -17.12 19.35
N SER A 52 4.86 -16.63 19.46
CA SER A 52 3.67 -17.28 18.90
C SER A 52 2.69 -16.28 18.28
N LEU A 53 1.94 -16.72 17.26
CA LEU A 53 0.92 -15.88 16.61
C LEU A 53 -0.23 -15.48 17.54
N ASP A 54 -0.57 -16.31 18.51
CA ASP A 54 -1.62 -16.02 19.49
C ASP A 54 -1.30 -14.78 20.33
N GLU A 55 -0.02 -14.58 20.67
CA GLU A 55 0.44 -13.43 21.44
C GLU A 55 0.38 -12.10 20.67
N LEU A 56 0.25 -12.16 19.33
CA LEU A 56 -0.02 -10.99 18.49
C LEU A 56 -1.49 -10.58 18.55
N VAL A 57 -2.41 -11.51 18.83
CA VAL A 57 -3.84 -11.20 18.93
C VAL A 57 -4.08 -10.28 20.13
N GLY A 58 -4.81 -9.20 19.92
CA GLY A 58 -5.04 -8.13 20.90
C GLY A 58 -3.92 -7.08 20.96
N ARG A 59 -2.82 -7.24 20.23
CA ARG A 59 -1.77 -6.22 20.12
C ARG A 59 -2.07 -5.20 19.05
N SER A 60 -1.40 -4.05 19.14
CA SER A 60 -1.49 -3.00 18.13
C SER A 60 -0.67 -3.35 16.89
N TRP A 61 -1.20 -3.07 15.71
CA TRP A 61 -0.53 -3.25 14.42
C TRP A 61 0.85 -2.57 14.34
N SER A 62 1.07 -1.53 15.13
CA SER A 62 2.32 -0.78 15.16
C SER A 62 3.55 -1.62 15.48
N ILE A 63 3.40 -2.80 16.10
CA ILE A 63 4.53 -3.70 16.36
C ILE A 63 5.04 -4.41 15.09
N VAL A 64 4.18 -4.57 14.07
CA VAL A 64 4.48 -5.26 12.80
C VAL A 64 4.96 -4.28 11.72
N LEU A 65 4.64 -2.99 11.86
CA LEU A 65 5.03 -1.93 10.91
C LEU A 65 6.55 -1.85 10.62
N PRO A 66 7.47 -1.95 11.60
CA PRO A 66 8.90 -1.75 11.32
C PRO A 66 9.49 -2.90 10.49
N ALA A 67 9.03 -4.14 10.73
CA ALA A 67 9.41 -5.30 9.93
C ALA A 67 8.88 -5.20 8.50
N LEU A 68 7.63 -4.73 8.32
CA LEU A 68 7.06 -4.49 6.99
C LEU A 68 7.77 -3.35 6.24
N ALA A 69 8.18 -2.29 6.94
CA ALA A 69 8.95 -1.19 6.35
C ALA A 69 10.32 -1.66 5.83
N ARG A 70 10.91 -2.69 6.46
CA ARG A 70 12.15 -3.33 6.00
C ARG A 70 11.97 -4.13 4.72
N GLN A 71 10.80 -4.74 4.54
CA GLN A 71 10.42 -5.55 3.39
C GLN A 71 9.97 -4.70 2.19
N ARG A 72 9.43 -3.50 2.42
CA ARG A 72 8.93 -2.61 1.34
C ARG A 72 9.69 -1.27 1.26
N PRO A 73 10.88 -1.22 0.64
CA PRO A 73 11.55 0.05 0.30
C PRO A 73 10.88 0.77 -0.90
N GLY A 74 9.54 0.85 -0.96
CA GLY A 74 8.91 1.49 -2.12
C GLY A 74 7.38 1.51 -2.24
N LEU A 75 6.57 1.13 -1.25
CA LEU A 75 5.12 1.15 -1.46
C LEU A 75 4.49 2.54 -1.33
N GLN A 76 4.56 3.27 -2.44
CA GLN A 76 3.43 3.85 -3.17
C GLN A 76 2.22 4.20 -2.31
N ARG A 77 2.08 5.52 -2.10
CA ARG A 77 0.85 6.18 -1.65
C ARG A 77 -0.34 5.52 -2.37
N PRO A 78 -1.33 4.94 -1.67
CA PRO A 78 -2.53 4.48 -2.32
C PRO A 78 -3.12 5.68 -3.05
N GLY A 79 -3.33 5.52 -4.35
CA GLY A 79 -3.75 6.60 -5.22
C GLY A 79 -4.93 7.34 -4.60
N LEU A 80 -4.73 8.63 -4.30
CA LEU A 80 -5.79 9.58 -4.50
C LEU A 80 -6.23 9.38 -5.95
N GLN A 81 -7.28 8.57 -6.13
CA GLN A 81 -8.10 8.58 -7.33
C GLN A 81 -8.63 10.00 -7.44
N ARG A 82 -7.84 10.87 -8.07
CA ARG A 82 -8.34 12.10 -8.63
C ARG A 82 -9.32 11.66 -9.70
N PRO A 83 -10.62 11.97 -9.59
CA PRO A 83 -11.47 11.90 -10.76
C PRO A 83 -10.85 12.88 -11.74
N GLU A 84 -10.45 12.38 -12.90
CA GLU A 84 -10.03 13.16 -14.06
C GLU A 84 -11.18 14.13 -14.36
N LEU A 85 -11.12 15.34 -13.81
CA LEU A 85 -12.13 16.36 -14.04
C LEU A 85 -11.92 16.79 -15.49
N GLN A 86 -12.65 16.13 -16.37
CA GLN A 86 -12.66 16.34 -17.80
C GLN A 86 -13.12 17.77 -18.06
N ARG A 87 -12.16 18.71 -18.11
CA ARG A 87 -12.42 20.11 -18.46
C ARG A 87 -12.58 20.15 -19.97
N PRO A 88 -13.74 20.57 -20.52
CA PRO A 88 -13.82 20.81 -21.95
C PRO A 88 -12.92 21.99 -22.28
N GLU A 89 -11.91 21.74 -23.12
CA GLU A 89 -11.00 22.77 -23.60
C GLU A 89 -11.79 23.76 -24.46
N LEU A 90 -12.10 24.90 -23.84
CA LEU A 90 -12.61 26.09 -24.50
C LEU A 90 -11.50 26.59 -25.44
N GLN A 91 -11.51 26.16 -26.70
CA GLN A 91 -10.65 26.68 -27.75
C GLN A 91 -10.99 28.16 -27.98
N ARG A 92 -10.27 29.04 -27.29
CA ARG A 92 -10.21 30.46 -27.57
C ARG A 92 -8.76 30.88 -27.76
N GLN A 93 -8.53 31.45 -28.95
CA GLN A 93 -7.45 32.37 -29.32
C GLN A 93 -6.07 31.74 -29.50
N GLY A 94 -5.28 32.10 -30.50
CA GLY A 94 -5.39 33.16 -31.51
C GLY A 94 -4.05 33.28 -32.25
N SER A 95 -4.09 33.87 -33.44
CA SER A 95 -3.07 34.75 -34.03
C SER A 95 -1.58 34.44 -33.73
N GLY A 96 -0.87 34.02 -34.76
CA GLY A 96 0.59 33.99 -34.80
C GLY A 96 1.09 33.94 -36.24
N GLU A 97 1.00 35.07 -36.94
CA GLU A 97 1.76 35.31 -38.18
C GLU A 97 3.26 35.10 -37.93
N THR A 98 3.98 34.43 -38.84
CA THR A 98 5.34 34.82 -39.26
C THR A 98 5.72 34.17 -40.60
N HIS A 99 5.66 35.02 -41.63
CA HIS A 99 6.55 35.17 -42.78
C HIS A 99 7.65 34.09 -43.08
N ALA A 100 7.73 33.66 -44.36
CA ALA A 100 8.88 33.88 -45.28
C ALA A 100 9.32 32.67 -46.14
N ARG A 101 9.09 32.80 -47.46
CA ARG A 101 9.98 32.49 -48.61
C ARG A 101 10.81 31.19 -48.66
N SER A 102 10.61 30.41 -49.73
CA SER A 102 11.64 29.96 -50.73
C SER A 102 10.96 29.08 -51.81
N ARG A 103 10.67 29.60 -53.02
CA ARG A 103 11.43 29.49 -54.30
C ARG A 103 11.68 28.06 -54.86
N HIS A 104 10.93 27.75 -55.93
CA HIS A 104 11.25 27.01 -57.20
C HIS A 104 11.73 25.55 -57.16
N PRO A 105 11.73 24.80 -58.30
CA PRO A 105 11.55 25.17 -59.72
C PRO A 105 10.12 25.08 -60.28
#